data_AF-A0A965USU8-F1
#
_entry.id   AF-A0A965USU8-F1
#
_cell.length_a   1.000
_cell.length_b   1.000
_cell.length_c   1.000
_cell.angle_alpha   90.00
_cell.angle_beta   90.00
_cell.angle_gamma   90.00
#
_symmetry.space_group_name_H-M   'P 1'
#
loop_
_entity.id
_entity.type
_entity.pdbx_description
1 polymer ?
#
loop_
_entity_poly.entity_id
_entity_poly.type
_entity_poly.pdbx_seq_one_letter_code
_entity_poly.pdbx_strand_id
1 'polypeptide(L)'
;DARCQPTHRCLGWKDAHHPAISETRDVEWTTGAALAIRSSLFYALGGFDEVYQRGYFEDVDLCLRARASGWLVRYAPTVRLVHTVGASGGSPHFAANARTFRRRWVETGKVKPALTSVRERFW
;
A
#
# COMPACT_ATOMS: atom_id res chain seq x y z
N ASP A 1 0.93 18.58 -3.05
CA ASP A 1 0.72 18.33 -1.61
C ASP A 1 0.88 16.84 -1.35
N ALA A 2 1.98 16.45 -0.69
CA ALA A 2 2.31 15.05 -0.37
C ALA A 2 1.37 14.42 0.67
N ARG A 3 0.47 15.20 1.29
CA ARG A 3 -0.46 14.72 2.33
C ARG A 3 -1.55 13.76 1.82
N CYS A 4 -1.72 13.63 0.50
CA CYS A 4 -2.77 12.81 -0.09
C CYS A 4 -2.26 11.50 -0.71
N GLN A 5 -1.03 11.06 -0.38
CA GLN A 5 -0.47 9.81 -0.88
C GLN A 5 -0.37 8.74 0.22
N PRO A 6 -0.56 7.46 -0.13
CA PRO A 6 -0.27 6.35 0.77
C PRO A 6 1.22 6.40 1.18
N THR A 7 1.47 6.29 2.49
CA THR A 7 2.84 6.25 3.05
C THR A 7 3.07 4.94 3.78
N HIS A 8 4.21 4.29 3.51
CA HIS A 8 4.61 3.11 4.26
C HIS A 8 4.85 3.50 5.72
N ARG A 9 4.03 2.96 6.63
CA ARG A 9 4.06 3.31 8.07
C ARG A 9 5.44 3.15 8.71
N CYS A 10 6.25 2.21 8.23
CA CYS A 10 7.55 1.86 8.82
C CYS A 10 8.74 2.12 7.88
N LEU A 11 8.56 2.98 6.87
CA LEU A 11 9.67 3.30 5.97
C LEU A 11 10.82 3.97 6.74
N GLY A 12 12.03 3.44 6.59
CA GLY A 12 13.22 3.95 7.26
C GLY A 12 13.41 3.43 8.69
N TRP A 13 12.51 2.59 9.21
CA TRP A 13 12.74 1.89 10.47
C TRP A 13 13.86 0.87 10.33
N LYS A 14 14.81 0.91 11.27
CA LYS A 14 15.99 0.04 11.28
C LYS A 14 15.83 -1.19 12.16
N ASP A 15 14.92 -1.14 13.14
CA ASP A 15 14.69 -2.24 14.07
C ASP A 15 13.56 -3.15 13.58
N ALA A 16 13.93 -4.32 13.07
CA ALA A 16 13.01 -5.37 12.62
C ALA A 16 12.27 -6.10 13.78
N HIS A 17 12.58 -5.76 15.03
CA HIS A 17 11.97 -6.33 16.23
C HIS A 17 11.14 -5.32 17.03
N HIS A 18 10.95 -4.10 16.52
CA HIS A 18 10.21 -3.07 17.23
C HIS A 18 8.78 -3.54 17.57
N PRO A 19 8.29 -3.38 18.82
CA PRO A 19 6.97 -3.86 19.22
C PRO A 19 5.82 -3.38 18.32
N ALA A 20 5.90 -2.15 17.83
CA ALA A 20 4.90 -1.58 16.92
C ALA A 20 4.80 -2.24 15.53
N ILE A 21 5.69 -3.19 15.18
CA ILE A 21 5.58 -4.06 13.99
C ILE A 21 5.46 -5.55 14.35
N SER A 22 5.30 -5.88 15.63
CA SER A 22 5.21 -7.27 16.09
C SER A 22 3.77 -7.82 16.12
N GLU A 23 2.77 -6.96 15.95
CA GLU A 23 1.36 -7.32 16.07
C GLU A 23 0.65 -7.41 14.73
N THR A 24 -0.13 -8.50 14.58
CA THR A 24 -1.09 -8.69 13.50
C THR A 24 -2.18 -7.63 13.60
N ARG A 25 -2.45 -6.93 12.49
CA ARG A 25 -3.50 -5.91 12.45
C ARG A 25 -4.11 -5.76 11.07
N ASP A 26 -5.32 -5.23 11.05
CA ASP A 26 -5.92 -4.75 9.82
C ASP A 26 -5.27 -3.44 9.39
N VAL A 27 -4.97 -3.37 8.11
CA VAL A 27 -4.40 -2.19 7.46
C VAL A 27 -5.22 -1.86 6.24
N GLU A 28 -5.08 -0.64 5.74
CA GLU A 28 -5.75 -0.22 4.53
C GLU A 28 -5.11 -0.83 3.29
N TRP A 29 -3.78 -1.01 3.33
CA TRP A 29 -2.98 -1.56 2.25
C TRP A 29 -1.62 -2.07 2.75
N THR A 30 -0.95 -2.87 1.94
CA THR A 30 0.45 -3.28 2.11
C THR A 30 1.19 -3.16 0.77
N THR A 31 2.51 -3.26 0.79
CA THR A 31 3.34 -3.23 -0.41
C THR A 31 3.19 -4.49 -1.25
N GLY A 32 3.22 -4.35 -2.57
CA GLY A 32 3.36 -5.43 -3.53
C GLY A 32 4.67 -6.22 -3.40
N ALA A 33 5.68 -5.68 -2.68
CA ALA A 33 6.91 -6.41 -2.38
C ALA A 33 6.68 -7.70 -1.58
N ALA A 34 5.61 -7.76 -0.79
CA ALA A 34 5.21 -8.91 -0.01
C ALA A 34 3.69 -8.92 0.19
N LEU A 35 2.97 -9.38 -0.83
CA LEU A 35 1.51 -9.48 -0.85
C LEU A 35 1.07 -10.90 -1.20
N ALA A 36 0.18 -11.47 -0.39
CA ALA A 36 -0.53 -12.71 -0.72
C ALA A 36 -2.03 -12.44 -0.79
N ILE A 37 -2.67 -12.94 -1.84
CA ILE A 37 -4.11 -12.78 -2.09
C ILE A 37 -4.68 -14.10 -2.61
N ARG A 38 -5.93 -14.43 -2.24
CA ARG A 38 -6.63 -15.58 -2.81
C ARG A 38 -6.76 -15.40 -4.31
N SER A 39 -6.37 -16.39 -5.10
CA SER A 39 -6.43 -16.32 -6.57
C SER A 39 -7.82 -15.97 -7.08
N SER A 40 -8.87 -16.58 -6.49
CA SER A 40 -10.26 -16.27 -6.82
C SER A 40 -10.63 -14.81 -6.57
N LEU A 41 -10.16 -14.21 -5.47
CA LEU A 41 -10.38 -12.80 -5.18
C LEU A 41 -9.59 -11.91 -6.15
N PHE A 42 -8.35 -12.25 -6.46
CA PHE A 42 -7.53 -11.50 -7.40
C PHE A 42 -8.21 -11.40 -8.78
N TYR A 43 -8.69 -12.52 -9.31
CA TYR A 43 -9.41 -12.54 -10.58
C TYR A 43 -10.78 -11.87 -10.49
N ALA A 44 -11.53 -12.05 -9.39
CA ALA A 44 -12.81 -11.38 -9.20
C ALA A 44 -12.67 -9.83 -9.14
N LEU A 45 -11.53 -9.34 -8.67
CA LEU A 45 -11.22 -7.90 -8.67
C LEU A 45 -10.68 -7.39 -10.01
N GLY A 46 -10.41 -8.26 -10.99
CA GLY A 46 -9.79 -7.90 -12.26
C GLY A 46 -8.26 -7.74 -12.19
N GLY A 47 -7.61 -8.29 -11.17
CA GLY A 47 -6.15 -8.25 -11.01
C GLY A 47 -5.59 -6.86 -10.69
N PHE A 48 -4.35 -6.61 -11.09
CA PHE A 48 -3.77 -5.26 -11.08
C PHE A 48 -4.39 -4.44 -12.22
N ASP A 49 -4.74 -3.19 -11.91
CA ASP A 49 -5.40 -2.30 -12.87
C ASP A 49 -4.35 -1.65 -13.77
N GLU A 50 -4.42 -1.92 -15.08
CA GLU A 50 -3.47 -1.42 -16.08
C GLU A 50 -3.51 0.11 -16.26
N VAL A 51 -4.47 0.80 -15.62
CA VAL A 51 -4.45 2.26 -15.51
C VAL A 51 -3.19 2.78 -14.81
N TYR A 52 -2.57 1.96 -13.96
CA TYR A 52 -1.26 2.24 -13.38
C TYR A 52 -0.18 1.66 -14.28
N GLN A 53 0.66 2.54 -14.83
CA GLN A 53 1.84 2.12 -15.57
C GLN A 53 2.89 1.54 -14.61
N ARG A 54 4.04 1.10 -15.14
CA ARG A 54 5.10 0.42 -14.37
C ARG A 54 5.36 1.05 -13.00
N GLY A 55 4.98 0.33 -11.95
CA GLY A 55 5.32 0.57 -10.55
C GLY A 55 4.51 1.65 -9.85
N TYR A 56 4.36 1.45 -8.54
CA TYR A 56 3.65 2.30 -7.58
C TYR A 56 2.14 2.40 -7.81
N PHE A 57 1.41 2.35 -6.69
CA PHE A 57 -0.03 2.55 -6.55
C PHE A 57 -0.91 1.38 -7.03
N GLU A 58 -0.42 0.47 -7.86
CA GLU A 58 -1.18 -0.71 -8.31
C GLU A 58 -1.51 -1.68 -7.16
N ASP A 59 -0.57 -1.82 -6.22
CA ASP A 59 -0.68 -2.64 -5.02
C ASP A 59 -1.64 -2.02 -3.98
N VAL A 60 -1.52 -0.71 -3.75
CA VAL A 60 -2.43 0.05 -2.91
C VAL A 60 -3.85 0.00 -3.46
N ASP A 61 -4.01 0.19 -4.77
CA ASP A 61 -5.30 0.14 -5.44
C ASP A 61 -5.98 -1.23 -5.32
N LEU A 62 -5.23 -2.32 -5.50
CA LEU A 62 -5.72 -3.68 -5.29
C LEU A 62 -6.22 -3.89 -3.85
N CYS A 63 -5.46 -3.43 -2.86
CA CYS A 63 -5.86 -3.50 -1.44
C CYS A 63 -7.14 -2.72 -1.17
N LEU A 64 -7.24 -1.48 -1.68
CA LEU A 64 -8.42 -0.65 -1.50
C LEU A 64 -9.66 -1.21 -2.21
N ARG A 65 -9.50 -1.82 -3.39
CA ARG A 65 -10.58 -2.53 -4.08
C ARG A 65 -11.05 -3.76 -3.30
N ALA A 66 -10.13 -4.55 -2.75
CA ALA A 66 -10.49 -5.68 -1.88
C ALA A 66 -11.27 -5.21 -0.64
N ARG A 67 -10.84 -4.12 -0.03
CA ARG A 67 -11.58 -3.52 1.11
C ARG A 67 -12.96 -3.00 0.71
N ALA A 68 -13.06 -2.34 -0.44
CA ALA A 68 -14.33 -1.87 -0.97
C ALA A 68 -15.31 -3.01 -1.30
N SER A 69 -14.82 -4.23 -1.54
CA SER A 69 -15.63 -5.44 -1.72
C SER A 69 -15.85 -6.25 -0.44
N GLY A 70 -15.55 -5.68 0.74
CA GLY A 70 -15.84 -6.27 2.05
C GLY A 70 -14.74 -7.17 2.61
N TRP A 71 -13.57 -7.27 1.95
CA TRP A 71 -12.44 -8.04 2.45
C TRP A 71 -11.53 -7.22 3.36
N LEU A 72 -10.80 -7.91 4.24
CA LEU A 72 -9.78 -7.30 5.09
C LEU A 72 -8.40 -7.44 4.44
N VAL A 73 -7.56 -6.43 4.62
CA VAL A 73 -6.12 -6.50 4.34
C VAL A 73 -5.42 -6.58 5.68
N ARG A 74 -4.62 -7.62 5.89
CA ARG A 74 -4.03 -7.94 7.19
C ARG A 74 -2.52 -7.98 7.10
N TYR A 75 -1.87 -7.25 7.99
CA TYR A 75 -0.42 -7.33 8.20
C TYR A 75 -0.09 -8.56 9.06
N ALA A 76 0.87 -9.37 8.61
CA ALA A 76 1.29 -10.60 9.26
C ALA A 76 2.77 -10.51 9.71
N PRO A 77 3.05 -10.16 10.98
CA PRO A 77 4.43 -9.92 11.47
C PRO A 77 5.27 -11.18 11.59
N THR A 78 4.63 -12.36 11.57
CA THR A 78 5.28 -13.67 11.62
C THR A 78 5.92 -14.05 10.28
N VAL A 79 5.55 -13.41 9.18
CA VAL A 79 6.12 -13.63 7.84
C VAL A 79 7.09 -12.50 7.54
N ARG A 80 8.38 -12.83 7.40
CA ARG A 80 9.46 -11.85 7.19
C ARG A 80 10.20 -12.16 5.90
N LEU A 81 10.37 -11.13 5.07
CA LEU A 81 11.04 -11.19 3.79
C LEU A 81 12.03 -10.03 3.67
N VAL A 82 13.16 -10.27 3.03
CA VAL A 82 14.12 -9.21 2.69
C VAL A 82 13.77 -8.67 1.31
N HIS A 83 13.52 -7.36 1.24
CA HIS A 83 13.27 -6.67 -0.02
C HIS A 83 14.43 -5.74 -0.36
N THR A 84 15.19 -6.07 -1.41
CA THR A 84 16.28 -5.23 -1.92
C THR A 84 15.71 -4.06 -2.70
N VAL A 85 15.54 -2.92 -2.02
CA VAL A 85 14.99 -1.70 -2.60
C VAL A 85 15.97 -1.12 -3.63
N GLY A 86 15.48 -0.81 -4.84
CA GLY A 86 16.25 -0.07 -5.85
C GLY A 86 16.18 -0.66 -7.26
N ALA A 87 15.90 -1.96 -7.41
CA ALA A 87 15.83 -2.61 -8.73
C ALA A 87 14.70 -2.08 -9.62
N SER A 88 13.63 -1.55 -9.03
CA SER A 88 12.48 -0.98 -9.74
C SER A 88 12.10 0.43 -9.24
N GLY A 89 13.00 1.07 -8.49
CA GLY A 89 12.80 2.44 -8.01
C GLY A 89 12.88 3.47 -9.14
N GLY A 90 12.30 4.65 -8.94
CA GLY A 90 12.44 5.76 -9.88
C GLY A 90 11.60 5.61 -11.16
N SER A 91 10.41 5.00 -11.05
CA SER A 91 9.49 4.93 -12.18
C SER A 91 9.22 6.32 -12.77
N PRO A 92 9.42 6.53 -14.09
CA PRO A 92 9.08 7.81 -14.74
C PRO A 92 7.57 8.06 -14.72
N HIS A 93 6.76 7.04 -14.43
CA HIS A 93 5.31 7.12 -14.37
C HIS A 93 4.79 7.49 -12.97
N PHE A 94 5.65 7.63 -11.96
CA PHE A 94 5.23 7.90 -10.58
C PHE A 94 4.24 9.07 -10.48
N ALA A 95 4.54 10.20 -11.12
CA ALA A 95 3.67 11.37 -11.07
C ALA A 95 2.32 11.14 -11.78
N ALA A 96 2.30 10.35 -12.87
CA ALA A 96 1.08 10.01 -13.58
C ALA A 96 0.21 9.05 -12.75
N ASN A 97 0.80 7.98 -12.23
CA ASN A 97 0.14 7.01 -11.37
C ASN A 97 -0.41 7.67 -10.09
N ALA A 98 0.35 8.58 -9.48
CA ALA A 98 -0.10 9.36 -8.33
C ALA A 98 -1.34 10.21 -8.63
N ARG A 99 -1.41 10.85 -9.81
CA ARG A 99 -2.59 11.62 -10.23
C ARG A 99 -3.80 10.71 -10.45
N THR A 100 -3.59 9.56 -11.09
CA THR A 100 -4.63 8.52 -11.27
C THR A 100 -5.17 8.05 -9.93
N PHE A 101 -4.30 7.70 -8.99
CA PHE A 101 -4.66 7.26 -7.65
C PHE A 101 -5.48 8.33 -6.92
N ARG A 102 -5.00 9.58 -6.92
CA ARG A 102 -5.66 10.70 -6.25
C ARG A 102 -7.06 10.94 -6.81
N ARG A 103 -7.21 10.97 -8.14
CA ARG A 103 -8.52 11.12 -8.80
C ARG A 103 -9.46 9.99 -8.42
N ARG A 104 -8.97 8.74 -8.37
CA ARG A 104 -9.81 7.57 -8.10
C ARG A 104 -10.27 7.47 -6.65
N TRP A 105 -9.40 7.76 -5.69
CA TRP A 105 -9.61 7.44 -4.29
C TRP A 105 -9.78 8.65 -3.37
N VAL A 106 -9.02 9.72 -3.61
CA VAL A 106 -9.01 10.90 -2.73
C VAL A 106 -10.09 11.89 -3.13
N GLU A 107 -10.14 12.26 -4.41
CA GLU A 107 -11.09 13.26 -4.92
C GLU A 107 -12.54 12.74 -4.95
N THR A 108 -12.72 11.41 -5.02
CA THR A 108 -14.03 10.77 -4.86
C THR A 108 -14.46 10.60 -3.41
N GLY A 109 -13.61 10.96 -2.44
CA GLY A 109 -13.88 10.78 -1.01
C GLY A 109 -13.90 9.32 -0.53
N LYS A 110 -13.56 8.35 -1.39
CA LYS A 110 -13.50 6.93 -1.03
C LYS A 110 -12.37 6.62 -0.04
N VAL A 111 -11.35 7.49 0.00
CA VAL A 111 -10.26 7.49 0.96
C VAL A 111 -10.14 8.89 1.56
N LYS A 112 -10.15 8.97 2.89
CA LYS A 112 -9.94 10.25 3.58
C LYS A 112 -8.46 10.67 3.46
N PRO A 113 -8.15 11.94 3.19
CA PRO A 113 -6.77 12.47 3.10
C PRO A 113 -5.94 12.29 4.39
N ALA A 114 -6.57 11.94 5.51
CA ALA A 114 -5.90 11.65 6.77
C ALA A 114 -5.23 10.25 6.83
N LEU A 115 -5.06 9.54 5.72
CA LEU A 115 -4.10 8.43 5.61
C LEU A 115 -2.63 8.88 5.71
N THR A 116 -2.39 10.08 6.24
CA THR A 116 -1.16 10.47 6.94
C THR A 116 -0.97 9.60 8.17
N SER A 117 -0.01 8.68 8.09
CA SER A 117 0.93 8.32 9.16
C SER A 117 0.44 8.53 10.60
N VAL A 118 0.35 7.44 11.36
CA VAL A 118 0.85 7.53 12.74
C VAL A 118 2.34 7.84 12.60
N ARG A 119 2.69 9.14 12.58
CA ARG A 119 4.02 9.59 12.96
C ARG A 119 4.09 9.39 14.47
N GLU A 120 4.33 8.16 14.90
CA GLU A 120 5.08 8.00 16.13
C GLU A 120 6.48 8.47 15.79
N ARG A 121 6.72 9.75 16.07
CA ARG A 121 8.06 10.31 16.16
C ARG A 121 8.74 9.59 17.32
N PHE A 122 9.42 8.50 17.00
CA PHE A 122 10.59 8.09 17.74
C PHE A 122 11.79 8.51 16.89
N TRP A 123 12.28 9.71 17.25
CA TRP A 123 13.41 10.48 16.72
C TRP A 123 13.10 11.32 15.47
#